data_AF-A0A3B9AP07-F1
#
_entry.id   AF-A0A3B9AP07-F1
#
_cell.length_a   1.000
_cell.length_b   1.000
_cell.length_c   1.000
_cell.angle_alpha   90.00
_cell.angle_beta   90.00
_cell.angle_gamma   90.00
#
_symmetry.space_group_name_H-M   'P 1'
#
loop_
_entity.id
_entity.type
_entity.pdbx_description
1 polymer ?
#
loop_
_entity_poly.entity_id
_entity_poly.type
_entity_poly.pdbx_seq_one_letter_code
_entity_poly.pdbx_strand_id
1 'polypeptide(L)'
;MRPIFSILLFLSINFVTAQSKYDFHWTIGYDESTIEPGGDVILMDFNVIPVSVQTLKTVDRFDAGSSTSAMSDAEGNLIFYTGGCYVVNAMHEKMENGDSINPGINQQLCCPFGGSCNFSGAMAIPWPDSPYLYLLFINDYVTDLFPDDPIISGASGHLFYNVIDMR
;
A
#
# COMPACT_ATOMS: atom_id res chain seq x y z
N MET A 1 30.49 -41.21 -7.39
CA MET A 1 30.52 -39.74 -7.66
C MET A 1 29.18 -39.17 -8.11
N ARG A 2 28.44 -39.81 -9.03
CA ARG A 2 27.08 -39.37 -9.44
C ARG A 2 26.03 -39.16 -8.33
N PRO A 3 25.87 -40.03 -7.31
CA PRO A 3 24.81 -39.85 -6.31
C PRO A 3 25.10 -38.73 -5.29
N ILE A 4 26.38 -38.45 -5.02
CA ILE A 4 26.79 -37.39 -4.08
C ILE A 4 26.47 -36.01 -4.65
N PHE A 5 26.67 -35.83 -5.95
CA PHE A 5 26.33 -34.58 -6.63
C PHE A 5 24.82 -34.31 -6.60
N SER A 6 23.99 -35.34 -6.79
CA SER A 6 22.53 -35.22 -6.71
C SER A 6 22.03 -34.90 -5.29
N ILE A 7 22.65 -35.45 -4.24
CA ILE A 7 22.32 -35.16 -2.84
C ILE A 7 22.72 -33.73 -2.46
N LEU A 8 23.89 -33.27 -2.89
CA LEU A 8 24.34 -31.89 -2.66
C LEU A 8 23.43 -30.86 -3.37
N LEU A 9 22.98 -31.17 -4.58
CA LEU A 9 22.03 -30.33 -5.29
C LEU A 9 20.68 -30.24 -4.54
N PHE A 10 20.17 -31.37 -4.02
CA PHE A 10 18.95 -31.40 -3.21
C PHE A 10 19.05 -30.71 -1.84
N LEU A 11 20.25 -30.63 -1.26
CA LEU A 11 20.46 -29.88 -0.01
C LEU A 11 20.51 -28.36 -0.26
N SER A 12 20.99 -27.91 -1.41
CA SER A 12 21.11 -26.48 -1.75
C SER A 12 19.76 -25.77 -1.98
N ILE A 13 18.72 -26.47 -2.44
CA ILE A 13 17.37 -25.88 -2.65
C ILE A 13 16.66 -25.49 -1.35
N ASN A 14 17.08 -26.01 -0.19
CA ASN A 14 16.46 -25.68 1.11
C ASN A 14 16.97 -24.36 1.72
N PHE A 15 18.02 -23.76 1.15
CA PHE A 15 18.62 -22.50 1.66
C PHE A 15 18.26 -21.28 0.81
N VAL A 16 17.32 -21.41 -0.13
CA VAL A 16 16.91 -20.31 -0.99
C VAL A 16 15.88 -19.44 -0.25
N THR A 17 16.34 -18.47 0.53
CA THR A 17 15.51 -17.36 1.04
C THR A 17 15.36 -16.30 -0.05
N ALA A 18 14.73 -16.64 -1.17
CA ALA A 18 14.57 -15.72 -2.30
C ALA A 18 13.31 -14.86 -2.24
N GLN A 19 12.37 -15.15 -1.33
CA GLN A 19 11.18 -14.32 -1.17
C GLN A 19 11.48 -13.21 -0.17
N SER A 20 11.70 -12.02 -0.70
CA SER A 20 11.70 -10.82 0.13
C SER A 20 10.29 -10.53 0.63
N LYS A 21 10.19 -10.00 1.86
CA LYS A 21 8.95 -9.91 2.60
C LYS A 21 8.22 -8.58 2.48
N TYR A 22 8.52 -7.81 1.43
CA TYR A 22 7.96 -6.47 1.20
C TYR A 22 6.42 -6.41 1.17
N ASP A 23 5.72 -7.52 0.89
CA ASP A 23 4.25 -7.62 0.82
C ASP A 23 3.64 -8.48 1.95
N PHE A 24 4.23 -8.45 3.15
CA PHE A 24 3.80 -9.29 4.29
C PHE A 24 2.69 -8.69 5.15
N HIS A 25 2.22 -7.49 4.80
CA HIS A 25 1.13 -6.81 5.50
C HIS A 25 0.10 -6.32 4.50
N TRP A 26 -1.16 -6.68 4.69
CA TRP A 26 -2.27 -6.18 3.87
C TRP A 26 -3.25 -5.40 4.73
N THR A 27 -3.59 -4.20 4.30
CA THR A 27 -4.65 -3.38 4.89
C THR A 27 -5.90 -3.43 4.01
N ILE A 28 -7.02 -3.84 4.57
CA ILE A 28 -8.30 -3.94 3.85
C ILE A 28 -9.45 -3.33 4.66
N GLY A 29 -10.53 -2.99 3.96
CA GLY A 29 -11.72 -2.41 4.56
C GLY A 29 -11.60 -0.89 4.75
N TYR A 30 -12.67 -0.30 5.27
CA TYR A 30 -12.79 1.12 5.51
C TYR A 30 -13.80 1.34 6.62
N ASP A 31 -13.71 2.49 7.27
CA ASP A 31 -14.65 2.88 8.31
C ASP A 31 -15.73 3.80 7.75
N GLU A 32 -16.99 3.46 8.00
CA GLU A 32 -18.16 4.27 7.68
C GLU A 32 -18.59 5.16 8.87
N SER A 33 -17.98 4.97 10.05
CA SER A 33 -18.28 5.71 11.26
C SER A 33 -17.95 7.18 11.06
N THR A 34 -18.97 8.02 11.19
CA THR A 34 -18.82 9.49 11.23
C THR A 34 -18.76 10.01 12.67
N ILE A 35 -18.83 9.10 13.65
CA ILE A 35 -19.04 9.41 15.08
C ILE A 35 -17.78 9.11 15.89
N GLU A 36 -17.07 8.02 15.59
CA GLU A 36 -15.82 7.71 16.28
C GLU A 36 -14.63 8.33 15.54
N PRO A 37 -13.71 9.03 16.25
CA PRO A 37 -12.42 9.39 15.68
C PRO A 37 -11.58 8.14 15.36
N GLY A 38 -10.75 8.26 14.34
CA GLY A 38 -9.95 7.19 13.76
C GLY A 38 -10.56 6.60 12.49
N GLY A 39 -9.76 5.84 11.77
CA GLY A 39 -10.23 4.91 10.75
C GLY A 39 -10.05 3.49 11.26
N ASP A 40 -11.09 2.66 11.15
CA ASP A 40 -11.03 1.23 11.44
C ASP A 40 -10.76 0.44 10.15
N VAL A 41 -9.61 -0.26 10.11
CA VAL A 41 -9.24 -1.18 9.02
C VAL A 41 -8.91 -2.55 9.57
N ILE A 42 -8.82 -3.54 8.69
CA ILE A 42 -8.28 -4.86 9.02
C ILE A 42 -6.83 -4.91 8.54
N LEU A 43 -5.92 -5.27 9.45
CA LEU A 43 -4.53 -5.58 9.14
C LEU A 43 -4.35 -7.10 9.15
N MET A 44 -3.85 -7.64 8.03
CA MET A 44 -3.41 -9.02 7.91
C MET A 44 -1.88 -9.06 7.94
N ASP A 45 -1.31 -9.83 8.85
CA ASP A 45 0.15 -10.04 8.98
C ASP A 45 0.51 -11.49 8.65
N PHE A 46 1.28 -11.63 7.57
CA PHE A 46 1.74 -12.91 7.02
C PHE A 46 3.09 -13.37 7.61
N ASN A 47 3.68 -12.63 8.57
CA ASN A 47 4.89 -13.09 9.28
C ASN A 47 4.62 -14.22 10.27
N VAL A 48 3.36 -14.44 10.63
CA VAL A 48 2.96 -15.46 11.59
C VAL A 48 2.04 -16.50 10.93
N ILE A 49 2.12 -17.73 11.44
CA ILE A 49 1.30 -18.86 10.98
C ILE A 49 0.54 -19.42 12.19
N PRO A 50 -0.80 -19.45 12.17
CA PRO A 50 -1.69 -18.95 11.11
C PRO A 50 -1.59 -17.42 10.94
N VAL A 51 -2.01 -16.91 9.77
CA VAL A 51 -2.03 -15.47 9.45
C VAL A 51 -2.72 -14.71 10.59
N SER A 52 -2.07 -13.67 11.10
CA SER A 52 -2.70 -12.79 12.10
C SER A 52 -3.64 -11.84 11.38
N VAL A 53 -4.86 -11.71 11.91
CA VAL A 53 -5.89 -10.82 11.40
C VAL A 53 -6.41 -10.01 12.57
N GLN A 54 -6.24 -8.69 12.51
CA GLN A 54 -6.64 -7.79 13.59
C GLN A 54 -7.33 -6.55 13.06
N THR A 55 -8.28 -6.03 13.84
CA THR A 55 -8.79 -4.67 13.64
C THR A 55 -7.73 -3.68 14.10
N LEU A 56 -7.52 -2.66 13.30
CA LEU A 56 -6.53 -1.61 13.51
C LEU A 56 -7.22 -0.25 13.46
N LYS A 57 -7.06 0.52 14.53
CA LYS A 57 -7.37 1.95 14.53
C LYS A 57 -6.21 2.72 13.90
N THR A 58 -6.51 3.51 12.89
CA THR A 58 -5.58 4.37 12.16
C THR A 58 -6.12 5.81 12.10
N VAL A 59 -5.57 6.63 11.20
CA VAL A 59 -5.94 8.03 11.01
C VAL A 59 -7.41 8.18 10.60
N ASP A 60 -7.99 9.32 10.98
CA ASP A 60 -9.39 9.64 10.70
C ASP A 60 -9.74 9.47 9.22
N ARG A 61 -10.89 8.81 8.98
CA ARG A 61 -11.44 8.59 7.63
C ARG A 61 -10.41 7.92 6.72
N PHE A 62 -9.99 6.71 7.06
CA PHE A 62 -9.11 5.89 6.21
C PHE A 62 -9.93 4.87 5.43
N ASP A 63 -9.76 4.87 4.11
CA ASP A 63 -10.30 3.84 3.23
C ASP A 63 -9.17 3.00 2.61
N ALA A 64 -9.09 1.73 3.02
CA ALA A 64 -8.16 0.73 2.46
C ALA A 64 -8.81 -0.12 1.34
N GLY A 65 -10.03 0.21 0.92
CA GLY A 65 -10.78 -0.46 -0.15
C GLY A 65 -10.60 0.17 -1.53
N SER A 66 -10.02 1.37 -1.62
CA SER A 66 -9.73 2.06 -2.88
C SER A 66 -8.30 1.82 -3.37
N SER A 67 -7.48 2.87 -3.51
CA SER A 67 -6.10 2.74 -4.02
C SER A 67 -5.13 2.34 -2.92
N THR A 68 -5.29 1.12 -2.40
CA THR A 68 -4.54 0.61 -1.26
C THR A 68 -3.16 0.08 -1.64
N SER A 69 -2.15 0.36 -0.82
CA SER A 69 -0.84 -0.29 -0.87
C SER A 69 -0.23 -0.30 0.52
N ALA A 70 0.30 -1.43 0.94
CA ALA A 70 1.05 -1.59 2.17
C ALA A 70 2.45 -2.10 1.83
N MET A 71 3.45 -1.60 2.56
CA MET A 71 4.84 -1.94 2.36
C MET A 71 5.43 -2.41 3.68
N SER A 72 6.15 -3.53 3.63
CA SER A 72 6.98 -4.03 4.71
C SER A 72 8.47 -3.82 4.38
N ASP A 73 9.37 -3.99 5.33
CA ASP A 73 10.81 -4.10 5.04
C ASP A 73 11.19 -5.50 4.50
N ALA A 74 12.48 -5.74 4.28
CA ALA A 74 12.96 -7.02 3.77
C ALA A 74 12.74 -8.18 4.76
N GLU A 75 12.66 -7.87 6.06
CA GLU A 75 12.41 -8.78 7.17
C GLU A 75 10.92 -9.04 7.42
N GLY A 76 10.06 -8.23 6.79
CA GLY A 76 8.60 -8.32 6.80
C GLY A 76 7.92 -7.40 7.79
N ASN A 77 8.61 -6.48 8.46
CA ASN A 77 7.99 -5.53 9.38
C ASN A 77 7.23 -4.46 8.59
N LEU A 78 6.00 -4.11 8.99
CA LEU A 78 5.26 -3.02 8.36
C LEU A 78 6.06 -1.71 8.47
N ILE A 79 6.20 -0.98 7.37
CA ILE A 79 6.87 0.34 7.36
C ILE A 79 5.89 1.48 7.07
N PHE A 80 4.99 1.31 6.10
CA PHE A 80 3.94 2.27 5.78
C PHE A 80 2.82 1.62 4.97
N TYR A 81 1.69 2.31 4.89
CA TYR A 81 0.58 1.97 4.01
C TYR A 81 -0.18 3.22 3.57
N THR A 82 -1.02 3.09 2.55
CA THR A 82 -1.81 4.18 2.00
C THR A 82 -3.12 3.65 1.43
N GLY A 83 -4.18 4.46 1.51
CA GLY A 83 -5.44 4.30 0.75
C GLY A 83 -5.47 5.14 -0.53
N GLY A 84 -4.35 5.78 -0.86
CA GLY A 84 -4.18 6.61 -2.05
C GLY A 84 -4.38 8.12 -1.87
N CYS A 85 -4.69 8.55 -0.65
CA CYS A 85 -4.84 9.97 -0.29
C CYS A 85 -3.73 10.49 0.59
N TYR A 86 -3.25 9.64 1.49
CA TYR A 86 -2.16 9.98 2.38
C TYR A 86 -1.40 8.73 2.80
N VAL A 87 -0.17 8.91 3.27
CA VAL A 87 0.72 7.84 3.72
C VAL A 87 0.70 7.77 5.24
N VAL A 88 0.56 6.56 5.75
CA VAL A 88 0.51 6.26 7.18
C VAL A 88 1.70 5.37 7.54
N ASN A 89 2.43 5.74 8.58
CA ASN A 89 3.60 4.99 9.04
C ASN A 89 3.21 3.71 9.81
N ALA A 90 4.21 2.92 10.19
CA ALA A 90 4.04 1.73 11.03
C ALA A 90 3.46 1.99 12.43
N MET A 91 3.50 3.24 12.91
CA MET A 91 2.84 3.66 14.15
C MET A 91 1.38 4.06 13.95
N HIS A 92 0.85 3.87 12.73
CA HIS A 92 -0.52 4.19 12.34
C HIS A 92 -0.84 5.69 12.36
N GLU A 93 0.19 6.51 12.24
CA GLU A 93 0.12 7.97 12.18
C GLU A 93 0.40 8.46 10.76
N LYS A 94 -0.24 9.58 10.38
CA LYS A 94 0.03 10.20 9.09
C LYS A 94 1.49 10.65 9.03
N MET A 95 2.21 10.29 7.97
CA MET A 95 3.58 10.74 7.75
C MET A 95 3.63 12.25 7.48
N GLU A 96 4.70 12.90 7.94
CA GLU A 96 4.98 14.29 7.57
C GLU A 96 5.08 14.42 6.04
N ASN A 97 4.44 15.45 5.48
CA ASN A 97 4.32 15.67 4.03
C ASN A 97 3.63 14.53 3.25
N GLY A 98 2.99 13.58 3.96
CA GLY A 98 2.32 12.44 3.37
C GLY A 98 0.85 12.68 3.06
N ASP A 99 0.35 13.92 3.00
CA ASP A 99 -1.10 14.23 2.97
C ASP A 99 -1.66 14.67 1.60
N SER A 100 -0.78 14.83 0.61
CA SER A 100 -1.08 15.40 -0.70
C SER A 100 -0.45 14.58 -1.85
N ILE A 101 -0.38 13.26 -1.69
CA ILE A 101 0.35 12.34 -2.59
C ILE A 101 -0.32 12.10 -3.94
N ASN A 102 -1.61 12.47 -4.08
CA ASN A 102 -2.40 12.27 -5.29
C ASN A 102 -3.20 13.55 -5.63
N PRO A 103 -2.54 14.56 -6.23
CA PRO A 103 -3.15 15.87 -6.47
C PRO A 103 -4.29 15.82 -7.50
N GLY A 104 -5.00 16.94 -7.62
CA GLY A 104 -6.10 17.08 -8.57
C GLY A 104 -7.44 16.58 -8.01
N ILE A 105 -8.24 15.92 -8.85
CA ILE A 105 -9.61 15.50 -8.48
C ILE A 105 -9.61 14.55 -7.29
N ASN A 106 -8.65 13.61 -7.22
CA ASN A 106 -8.50 12.71 -6.07
C ASN A 106 -8.40 13.49 -4.76
N GLN A 107 -7.40 14.38 -4.64
CA GLN A 107 -7.20 15.19 -3.44
C GLN A 107 -8.43 16.06 -3.10
N GLN A 108 -9.07 16.65 -4.10
CA GLN A 108 -10.12 17.64 -3.89
C GLN A 108 -11.48 17.04 -3.56
N LEU A 109 -11.84 15.93 -4.22
CA LEU A 109 -13.20 15.39 -4.17
C LEU A 109 -13.32 14.05 -3.46
N CYS A 110 -12.26 13.24 -3.41
CA CYS A 110 -12.34 11.88 -2.85
C CYS A 110 -11.63 11.76 -1.50
N CYS A 111 -10.43 12.35 -1.37
CA CYS A 111 -9.68 12.30 -0.11
C CYS A 111 -10.37 12.88 1.13
N PRO A 112 -11.26 13.89 1.04
CA PRO A 112 -12.07 14.32 2.18
C PRO A 112 -12.99 13.22 2.77
N PHE A 113 -13.29 12.19 1.97
CA PHE A 113 -14.07 11.00 2.35
C PHE A 113 -13.19 9.79 2.67
N GLY A 114 -11.86 9.93 2.58
CA GLY A 114 -10.91 8.96 3.11
C GLY A 114 -10.25 8.02 2.11
N GLY A 115 -10.66 8.04 0.86
CA GLY A 115 -10.17 7.15 -0.19
C GLY A 115 -9.97 7.84 -1.53
N SER A 116 -9.31 7.14 -2.46
CA SER A 116 -9.16 7.60 -3.84
C SER A 116 -10.45 7.38 -4.64
N CYS A 117 -10.69 8.22 -5.65
CA CYS A 117 -11.74 7.98 -6.64
C CYS A 117 -11.49 6.69 -7.45
N ASN A 118 -10.24 6.20 -7.48
CA ASN A 118 -9.87 4.94 -8.12
C ASN A 118 -9.85 3.78 -7.12
N PHE A 119 -10.49 2.68 -7.50
CA PHE A 119 -10.51 1.43 -6.73
C PHE A 119 -9.24 0.57 -6.90
N SER A 120 -8.30 0.99 -7.76
CA SER A 120 -7.00 0.36 -7.90
C SER A 120 -6.04 1.38 -8.49
N GLY A 121 -4.89 1.60 -7.85
CA GLY A 121 -4.01 2.65 -8.33
C GLY A 121 -2.74 2.91 -7.54
N ALA A 122 -2.51 2.30 -6.38
CA ALA A 122 -1.29 2.49 -5.61
C ALA A 122 -0.40 1.24 -5.65
N MET A 123 0.91 1.44 -5.80
CA MET A 123 1.91 0.39 -5.69
C MET A 123 3.18 0.95 -5.08
N ALA A 124 3.62 0.37 -3.97
CA ALA A 124 4.91 0.65 -3.38
C ALA A 124 5.95 -0.39 -3.82
N ILE A 125 7.19 0.05 -4.05
CA ILE A 125 8.36 -0.82 -4.27
C ILE A 125 9.58 -0.28 -3.50
N PRO A 126 10.51 -1.14 -3.05
CA PRO A 126 11.76 -0.70 -2.44
C PRO A 126 12.67 0.00 -3.45
N TRP A 127 13.44 0.98 -2.97
CA TRP A 127 14.52 1.57 -3.77
C TRP A 127 15.69 0.57 -3.88
N PRO A 128 16.24 0.31 -5.08
CA PRO A 128 17.24 -0.73 -5.28
C PRO A 128 18.54 -0.50 -4.48
N ASP A 129 18.93 0.76 -4.31
CA ASP A 129 20.21 1.15 -3.71
C ASP A 129 20.08 1.72 -2.28
N SER A 130 18.92 1.61 -1.62
CA SER A 130 18.71 2.18 -0.28
C SER A 130 17.72 1.36 0.54
N PRO A 131 18.07 0.94 1.77
CA PRO A 131 17.13 0.26 2.67
C PRO A 131 16.13 1.22 3.34
N TYR A 132 16.25 2.54 3.11
CA TYR A 132 15.40 3.55 3.76
C TYR A 132 14.48 4.29 2.78
N LEU A 133 14.62 4.04 1.47
CA LEU A 133 13.85 4.73 0.45
C LEU A 133 12.91 3.76 -0.25
N TYR A 134 11.70 4.23 -0.53
CA TYR A 134 10.68 3.47 -1.24
C TYR A 134 9.99 4.37 -2.27
N LEU A 135 9.59 3.79 -3.38
CA LEU A 135 8.80 4.47 -4.41
C LEU A 135 7.34 4.05 -4.26
N LEU A 136 6.47 5.03 -4.09
CA LEU A 136 5.02 4.85 -4.15
C LEU A 136 4.51 5.42 -5.45
N PHE A 137 4.14 4.54 -6.38
CA PHE A 137 3.43 4.89 -7.60
C PHE A 137 1.94 5.02 -7.32
N ILE A 138 1.33 6.08 -7.87
CA ILE A 138 -0.10 6.31 -7.69
C ILE A 138 -0.77 6.89 -8.93
N ASN A 139 -1.87 6.26 -9.35
CA ASN A 139 -2.70 6.73 -10.45
C ASN A 139 -3.60 7.90 -10.04
N ASP A 140 -3.75 8.87 -10.94
CA ASP A 140 -4.68 9.98 -10.78
C ASP A 140 -6.10 9.62 -11.26
N TYR A 141 -7.01 10.59 -11.16
CA TYR A 141 -8.36 10.49 -11.70
C TYR A 141 -8.68 11.76 -12.48
N VAL A 142 -9.04 11.61 -13.75
CA VAL A 142 -9.45 12.69 -14.65
C VAL A 142 -10.79 12.35 -15.30
N THR A 143 -11.63 13.37 -15.51
CA THR A 143 -13.02 13.21 -16.01
C THR A 143 -13.22 13.69 -17.44
N ASP A 144 -12.20 14.29 -18.06
CA ASP A 144 -12.25 14.89 -19.39
C ASP A 144 -11.84 13.94 -20.52
N LEU A 145 -11.51 12.69 -20.19
CA LEU A 145 -11.15 11.66 -21.17
C LEU A 145 -12.35 11.17 -22.01
N PHE A 146 -13.57 11.26 -21.47
CA PHE A 146 -14.80 10.80 -22.10
C PHE A 146 -15.89 11.88 -22.06
N PRO A 147 -15.73 12.98 -22.82
CA PRO A 147 -16.61 14.15 -22.74
C PRO A 147 -18.07 13.88 -23.14
N ASP A 148 -18.32 12.79 -23.89
CA ASP A 148 -19.66 12.39 -24.36
C ASP A 148 -20.28 11.26 -23.51
N ASP A 149 -19.63 10.83 -22.42
CA ASP A 149 -20.18 9.78 -21.55
C ASP A 149 -21.25 10.37 -20.59
N PRO A 150 -22.51 9.91 -20.65
CA PRO A 150 -23.57 10.38 -19.75
C PRO A 150 -23.39 9.86 -18.31
N ILE A 151 -22.51 8.89 -18.08
CA ILE A 151 -22.07 8.44 -16.77
C ILE A 151 -20.78 9.22 -16.47
N ILE A 152 -20.60 9.74 -15.25
CA ILE A 152 -19.32 10.33 -14.84
C ILE A 152 -18.27 9.21 -14.86
N SER A 153 -17.65 9.07 -16.02
CA SER A 153 -16.67 8.05 -16.33
C SER A 153 -15.33 8.77 -16.40
N GLY A 154 -14.60 8.70 -15.31
CA GLY A 154 -13.21 9.12 -15.27
C GLY A 154 -12.29 7.91 -15.37
N ALA A 155 -11.06 8.17 -15.76
CA ALA A 155 -9.98 7.20 -15.74
C ALA A 155 -8.69 7.88 -15.27
N SER A 156 -7.63 7.10 -15.10
CA SER A 156 -6.31 7.65 -14.83
C SER A 156 -5.68 8.18 -16.12
N GLY A 157 -5.32 9.45 -16.11
CA GLY A 157 -4.58 10.11 -17.18
C GLY A 157 -3.07 10.18 -16.89
N HIS A 158 -2.69 10.09 -15.62
CA HIS A 158 -1.31 10.24 -15.16
C HIS A 158 -0.96 9.23 -14.07
N LEU A 159 0.32 8.85 -14.06
CA LEU A 159 0.93 8.07 -12.99
C LEU A 159 1.92 8.97 -12.25
N PHE A 160 1.65 9.25 -10.98
CA PHE A 160 2.57 9.94 -10.09
C PHE A 160 3.50 8.94 -9.39
N TYR A 161 4.64 9.43 -8.93
CA TYR A 161 5.49 8.71 -7.99
C TYR A 161 5.83 9.61 -6.81
N ASN A 162 5.90 9.02 -5.63
CA ASN A 162 6.30 9.66 -4.39
C ASN A 162 7.50 8.91 -3.83
N VAL A 163 8.49 9.63 -3.31
CA VAL A 163 9.63 9.02 -2.61
C VAL A 163 9.31 9.03 -1.12
N ILE A 164 9.21 7.85 -0.52
CA ILE A 164 8.99 7.68 0.91
C ILE A 164 10.35 7.46 1.57
N ASP A 165 10.71 8.35 2.51
CA ASP A 165 11.96 8.31 3.27
C ASP A 165 11.67 7.87 4.70
N MET A 166 12.31 6.79 5.15
CA MET A 166 12.08 6.14 6.45
C MET A 166 13.20 6.43 7.46
N ARG A 167 13.97 7.52 7.28
CA ARG A 167 15.05 7.95 8.19
C ARG A 167 14.58 8.82 9.34
#